data_AF-A0A1Y3B8S2-F1
#
_entry.id   AF-A0A1Y3B8S2-F1
#
_cell.length_a   1.000
_cell.length_b   1.000
_cell.length_c   1.000
_cell.angle_alpha   90.00
_cell.angle_beta   90.00
_cell.angle_gamma   90.00
#
_symmetry.space_group_name_H-M   'P 1'
#
loop_
_entity.id
_entity.type
_entity.pdbx_description
1 polymer ?
#
loop_
_entity_poly.entity_id
_entity_poly.type
_entity_poly.pdbx_seq_one_letter_code
_entity_poly.pdbx_strand_id
1 'polypeptide(L)' 'CDPGLSSAVLYDLIYTPPNKTLILGGCSIVCSTIAETAKMYNLIVIGYGSSSPALSDRERFPTFFRTHPSATIHNPTRR' A
#
# COMPACT_ATOMS: atom_id res chain seq x y z
N CYS A 1 -3.79 7.45 11.00
CA CYS A 1 -3.42 7.25 9.59
C CYS A 1 -2.58 8.42 9.13
N ASP A 2 -1.31 8.42 9.51
CA ASP A 2 -0.39 9.50 9.23
C ASP A 2 0.72 8.98 8.29
N PRO A 3 0.90 9.59 7.11
CA PRO A 3 1.91 9.14 6.15
C PRO A 3 3.34 9.42 6.62
N GLY A 4 3.58 10.46 7.42
CA GLY A 4 4.90 10.83 7.93
C GLY A 4 5.39 9.89 9.03
N LEU A 5 4.50 9.51 9.95
CA LEU A 5 4.84 8.46 10.92
C LEU A 5 5.10 7.12 10.22
N SER A 6 4.30 6.80 9.21
CA SER A 6 4.46 5.54 8.49
C SER A 6 5.74 5.47 7.67
N SER A 7 6.21 6.57 7.08
CA SER A 7 7.48 6.58 6.37
C SER A 7 8.64 6.41 7.35
N ALA A 8 8.62 7.08 8.51
CA ALA A 8 9.63 6.91 9.55
C ALA A 8 9.72 5.44 10.02
N VAL A 9 8.58 4.81 10.28
CA VAL A 9 8.52 3.37 10.66
C VAL A 9 8.98 2.49 9.51
N LEU A 10 8.60 2.77 8.26
CA LEU A 10 9.07 2.04 7.09
C LEU A 10 10.60 2.09 6.97
N TYR A 11 11.19 3.28 7.15
CA TYR A 11 12.63 3.46 7.16
C TYR A 11 13.28 2.60 8.24
N ASP A 12 12.82 2.69 9.49
CA ASP A 12 13.34 1.84 10.57
C ASP A 12 13.21 0.33 10.25
N LEU A 13 12.08 -0.10 9.70
CA LEU A 13 11.86 -1.49 9.30
C LEU A 13 12.79 -1.97 8.16
N ILE A 14 13.19 -1.09 7.25
CA ILE A 14 14.10 -1.45 6.14
C ILE A 14 15.54 -1.53 6.64
N TYR A 15 15.95 -0.59 7.49
CA TYR A 15 17.34 -0.47 7.94
C TYR A 15 17.67 -1.29 9.19
N THR A 16 16.65 -1.77 9.92
CA THR A 16 16.82 -2.61 11.11
C THR A 16 16.59 -4.09 10.76
N PRO A 17 17.56 -4.98 11.02
CA PRO A 17 17.40 -6.42 10.78
C PRO A 17 16.24 -7.00 11.61
N PRO A 18 15.54 -8.04 11.12
CA PRO A 18 15.78 -8.80 9.88
C PRO A 18 15.26 -8.10 8.62
N ASN A 19 15.77 -8.49 7.45
CA ASN A 19 15.29 -8.02 6.15
C ASN A 19 13.85 -8.48 5.94
N LYS A 20 12.96 -7.52 5.68
CA LYS A 20 11.52 -7.77 5.47
C LYS A 20 11.26 -7.77 3.98
N THR A 21 10.52 -8.76 3.48
CA THR A 21 10.12 -8.83 2.05
C THR A 21 8.71 -8.28 1.84
N LEU A 22 7.89 -8.31 2.89
CA LEU A 22 6.46 -8.00 2.86
C LEU A 22 6.11 -6.95 3.92
N ILE A 23 5.27 -5.99 3.54
CA ILE A 23 4.73 -4.96 4.43
C ILE A 23 3.21 -5.01 4.39
N LEU A 24 2.57 -4.91 5.56
CA LEU A 24 1.13 -4.80 5.69
C LEU A 24 0.74 -3.34 5.92
N GLY A 25 -0.13 -2.83 5.04
CA GLY A 25 -0.64 -1.46 5.09
C GLY A 25 -2.13 -1.44 5.44
N GLY A 26 -2.54 -0.49 6.29
CA GLY A 26 -3.94 -0.33 6.67
C GLY A 26 -4.70 0.59 5.71
N CYS A 27 -4.55 1.90 5.90
CA CYS A 27 -5.35 2.89 5.18
C CYS A 27 -4.76 3.30 3.84
N SER A 28 -5.65 3.78 2.97
CA SER A 28 -5.34 4.19 1.60
C SER A 28 -4.20 5.22 1.50
N ILE A 29 -4.20 6.27 2.33
CA ILE A 29 -3.20 7.36 2.27
C ILE A 29 -1.80 6.84 2.57
N VAL A 30 -1.69 5.98 3.59
CA VAL A 30 -0.43 5.36 3.99
C VAL A 30 0.01 4.32 2.95
N CYS A 31 -0.93 3.53 2.44
CA CYS A 31 -0.62 2.54 1.41
C CYS A 31 -0.08 3.19 0.13
N SER A 32 -0.60 4.36 -0.28
CA SER A 32 -0.05 5.06 -1.44
C SER A 32 1.40 5.48 -1.25
N THR A 33 1.76 6.06 -0.10
CA THR A 33 3.13 6.53 0.14
C THR A 33 4.12 5.37 0.30
N ILE A 34 3.72 4.31 1.01
CA ILE A 34 4.54 3.10 1.14
C ILE A 34 4.69 2.41 -0.22
N ALA A 35 3.60 2.23 -0.98
CA ALA A 35 3.65 1.51 -2.25
C ALA A 35 4.50 2.21 -3.32
N GLU A 36 4.55 3.55 -3.32
CA GLU A 36 5.47 4.29 -4.20
C GLU A 36 6.93 4.03 -3.86
N THR A 37 7.26 3.96 -2.56
CA THR A 37 8.62 3.74 -2.08
C THR A 37 9.02 2.27 -2.18
N ALA A 38 8.07 1.34 -1.97
CA ALA A 38 8.30 -0.10 -1.89
C ALA A 38 8.93 -0.68 -3.15
N LYS A 39 8.59 -0.15 -4.33
CA LYS A 39 9.19 -0.59 -5.60
C LYS A 39 10.70 -0.37 -5.66
N MET A 40 11.23 0.63 -4.97
CA MET A 40 12.67 0.95 -4.95
C MET A 40 13.46 -0.04 -4.09
N TYR A 41 12.79 -0.69 -3.13
CA TYR A 41 13.39 -1.64 -2.19
C TYR A 41 12.99 -3.10 -2.48
N ASN A 42 12.33 -3.36 -3.61
CA ASN A 42 11.78 -4.69 -3.98
C ASN A 42 10.86 -5.29 -2.90
N LEU A 43 10.05 -4.44 -2.26
CA LEU A 43 9.12 -4.85 -1.21
C LEU A 43 7.71 -5.05 -1.78
N ILE A 44 7.03 -6.06 -1.27
CA ILE A 44 5.61 -6.31 -1.54
C ILE A 44 4.78 -5.61 -0.47
N VAL A 45 3.74 -4.89 -0.87
CA VAL A 45 2.83 -4.20 0.07
C VAL A 45 1.44 -4.80 -0.04
N ILE A 46 0.85 -5.21 1.08
CA ILE A 46 -0.54 -5.71 1.13
C ILE A 46 -1.40 -4.76 1.96
N GLY A 47 -2.33 -4.08 1.29
CA GLY A 47 -3.36 -3.23 1.91
C GLY A 47 -4.55 -4.04 2.43
N TYR A 48 -4.79 -4.07 3.75
CA TYR A 48 -5.96 -4.76 4.31
C TYR A 48 -7.19 -3.85 4.47
N GLY A 49 -7.01 -2.51 4.46
CA GLY A 49 -8.09 -1.53 4.64
C GLY A 49 -8.13 -0.44 3.56
N SER A 50 -7.42 -0.64 2.45
CA SER A 50 -7.22 0.39 1.42
C SER A 50 -8.28 0.28 0.31
N SER A 51 -9.27 1.18 0.33
CA SER A 51 -10.37 1.20 -0.65
C SER A 51 -10.14 2.14 -1.84
N SER A 52 -9.08 2.97 -1.83
CA SER A 52 -8.84 4.00 -2.84
C SER A 52 -8.71 3.42 -4.26
N PRO A 53 -9.43 3.93 -5.27
CA PRO A 53 -9.31 3.48 -6.65
C PRO A 53 -7.93 3.69 -7.27
N ALA A 54 -7.22 4.76 -6.86
CA ALA A 54 -5.90 5.11 -7.39
C ALA A 54 -4.85 4.01 -7.17
N LEU A 55 -5.00 3.21 -6.11
CA LEU A 55 -4.12 2.07 -5.79
C LEU A 55 -4.30 0.87 -6.74
N SER A 56 -5.22 0.96 -7.70
CA SER A 56 -5.42 -0.08 -8.73
C SER A 56 -4.51 0.13 -9.95
N ASP A 57 -3.86 1.29 -10.06
CA ASP A 57 -2.91 1.61 -11.13
C ASP A 57 -1.64 0.78 -10.97
N ARG A 58 -1.45 -0.20 -11.87
CA ARG A 58 -0.31 -1.12 -11.86
C ARG A 58 0.96 -0.51 -12.43
N GLU A 59 0.87 0.53 -13.26
CA GLU A 59 2.05 1.24 -13.76
C GLU A 59 2.70 2.05 -12.64
N ARG A 60 1.85 2.67 -11.79
CA ARG A 60 2.32 3.43 -10.62
C ARG A 60 2.66 2.53 -9.43
N PHE A 61 1.88 1.47 -9.19
CA PHE A 61 1.98 0.59 -8.02
C PHE A 61 2.12 -0.90 -8.42
N PRO A 62 3.28 -1.32 -8.95
CA PRO A 62 3.46 -2.68 -9.47
C PRO A 62 3.47 -3.76 -8.37
N THR A 63 3.99 -3.46 -7.19
CA THR A 63 4.16 -4.44 -6.08
C THR A 63 3.08 -4.34 -4.99
N PHE A 64 2.00 -3.60 -5.25
CA PHE A 64 0.92 -3.38 -4.29
C PHE A 64 -0.23 -4.38 -4.47
N PHE A 65 -0.67 -5.05 -3.42
CA PHE A 65 -1.85 -5.91 -3.43
C PHE A 65 -2.79 -5.47 -2.31
N ARG A 66 -4.07 -5.87 -2.37
CA ARG A 66 -5.02 -5.59 -1.30
C ARG A 66 -6.09 -6.67 -1.19
N THR A 67 -6.58 -6.89 0.02
CA THR A 67 -7.70 -7.79 0.30
C THR A 67 -9.03 -7.05 0.34
N HIS A 68 -9.03 -5.74 0.64
CA HIS A 68 -10.24 -4.92 0.64
C HIS A 68 -10.69 -4.59 -0.80
N PRO A 69 -11.97 -4.78 -1.15
CA PRO A 69 -12.48 -4.42 -2.47
C PRO A 69 -12.35 -2.92 -2.72
N SER A 70 -12.17 -2.52 -3.99
CA SER A 70 -12.11 -1.10 -4.34
C SER A 70 -13.47 -0.42 -4.14
N ALA A 71 -13.48 0.89 -3.89
CA ALA A 71 -14.74 1.65 -3.93
C ALA A 71 -15.44 1.56 -5.32
N THR A 72 -14.71 1.31 -6.41
CA THR A 72 -15.28 1.15 -7.75
C THR A 72 -16.13 -0.10 -7.93
N ILE A 73 -16.12 -1.07 -7.00
CA ILE A 73 -17.00 -2.25 -7.09
C ILE A 73 -18.48 -1.89 -6.98
N HIS A 74 -18.83 -0.68 -6.52
CA HIS A 74 -20.20 -0.22 -6.41
C HIS A 74 -20.76 0.30 -7.75
N ASN A 75 -19.92 0.51 -8.76
CA ASN A 75 -20.33 1.04 -10.06
C ASN A 75 -21.30 0.11 -10.83
N PRO A 76 -21.13 -1.23 -10.81
CA PRO A 76 -22.09 -2.16 -11.41
C PRO A 76 -23.43 -2.23 -10.66
N THR A 77 -23.45 -2.00 -9.34
CA THR A 77 -24.66 -2.06 -8.49
C THR A 77 -25.54 -0.82 -8.63
N ARG A 78 -25.01 0.28 -9.18
CA ARG A 78 -25.76 1.53 -9.42
C ARG A 78 -26.60 1.48 -10.72
N ARG A 79 -26.48 0.42 -11.53
CA ARG A 79 -27.33 0.20 -12.72
C ARG A 79 -28.64 -0.49 -12.37
#